data_AF-A0A0P7TJM7-F1
#
_entry.id   AF-A0A0P7TJM7-F1
#
_cell.length_a   1.000
_cell.length_b   1.000
_cell.length_c   1.000
_cell.angle_alpha   90.00
_cell.angle_beta   90.00
_cell.angle_gamma   90.00
#
_symmetry.space_group_name_H-M   'P 1'
#
loop_
_entity.id
_entity.type
_entity.pdbx_description
1 polymer ?
#
loop_
_entity_poly.entity_id
_entity_poly.type
_entity_poly.pdbx_seq_one_letter_code
_entity_poly.pdbx_strand_id
1 'polypeptide(L)' 'IASAKVHDGVCQHCKDILEWKVKYNKYKPLTQPRKCVKCLQKTVKDAYYIICKPCALSMGVCCKCGKEKDVVIP' A
#
# COMPACT_ATOMS: atom_id res chain seq x y z
N ILE A 1 -1.46 -9.92 21.07
CA ILE A 1 -2.05 -8.74 20.40
C ILE A 1 -1.53 -8.75 18.97
N ALA A 2 -2.28 -9.33 18.03
CA ALA A 2 -1.83 -9.39 16.64
C ALA A 2 -1.73 -7.96 16.11
N SER A 3 -0.51 -7.52 15.75
CA SER A 3 -0.25 -6.20 15.20
C SER A 3 -1.15 -5.96 14.00
N ALA A 4 -2.24 -5.20 14.20
CA ALA A 4 -3.13 -4.77 13.14
C ALA A 4 -2.32 -3.87 12.20
N LYS A 5 -1.78 -4.45 11.13
CA LYS A 5 -1.11 -3.69 10.08
C LYS A 5 -2.18 -2.88 9.37
N VAL A 6 -2.30 -1.62 9.75
CA VAL A 6 -3.20 -0.69 9.06
C VAL A 6 -2.66 -0.49 7.65
N HIS A 7 -3.49 -0.83 6.67
CA HIS A 7 -3.19 -0.67 5.25
C HIS A 7 -3.83 0.64 4.75
N ASP A 8 -3.19 1.76 5.08
CA ASP A 8 -3.66 3.10 4.71
C ASP A 8 -3.31 3.45 3.25
N GLY A 9 -4.15 4.28 2.63
CA GLY A 9 -3.89 4.86 1.31
C GLY A 9 -3.99 3.85 0.16
N VAL A 10 -4.73 2.76 0.35
CA VAL A 10 -5.08 1.81 -0.71
C VAL A 10 -6.59 1.78 -0.91
N CYS A 11 -7.03 1.45 -2.13
CA CYS A 11 -8.45 1.25 -2.38
C CYS A 11 -8.99 0.03 -1.63
N GLN A 12 -10.30 0.02 -1.35
CA GLN A 12 -10.96 -1.06 -0.60
C GLN A 12 -10.60 -2.45 -1.15
N HIS A 13 -10.71 -2.66 -2.45
CA HIS A 13 -10.32 -3.92 -3.10
C HIS A 13 -8.87 -4.35 -2.81
N CYS A 14 -7.94 -3.39 -2.81
CA CYS A 14 -6.54 -3.69 -2.49
C CYS A 14 -6.34 -3.97 -1.00
N LYS A 15 -7.09 -3.29 -0.14
CA LYS A 15 -7.12 -3.54 1.30
C LYS A 15 -7.57 -4.96 1.60
N ASP A 16 -8.68 -5.41 1.01
CA ASP A 16 -9.19 -6.78 1.16
C ASP A 16 -8.16 -7.84 0.75
N ILE A 17 -7.42 -7.61 -0.34
CA ILE A 17 -6.33 -8.52 -0.77
C ILE A 17 -5.20 -8.58 0.28
N LEU A 18 -4.83 -7.43 0.86
CA LEU A 18 -3.77 -7.37 1.87
C LEU A 18 -4.23 -8.02 3.18
N GLU A 19 -5.44 -7.71 3.64
CA GLU A 19 -6.02 -8.32 4.84
C GLU A 19 -6.19 -9.83 4.67
N TRP A 20 -6.63 -10.30 3.50
CA TRP A 20 -6.65 -11.73 3.18
C TRP A 20 -5.25 -12.34 3.27
N LYS A 21 -4.22 -11.69 2.70
CA LYS A 21 -2.84 -12.17 2.82
C LYS A 21 -2.36 -12.22 4.27
N VAL A 22 -2.72 -11.26 5.10
CA VAL A 22 -2.39 -11.25 6.54
C VAL A 22 -3.12 -12.39 7.25
N LYS A 23 -4.44 -12.50 7.05
CA LYS A 23 -5.31 -13.53 7.65
C LYS A 23 -4.82 -14.96 7.36
N TYR A 24 -4.34 -15.21 6.16
CA TYR A 24 -3.85 -16.52 5.74
C TYR A 24 -2.32 -16.69 5.84
N ASN A 25 -1.61 -15.82 6.57
CA ASN A 25 -0.14 -15.86 6.72
C ASN A 25 0.64 -15.87 5.39
N LYS A 26 0.06 -15.30 4.32
CA LYS A 26 0.66 -15.13 2.99
C LYS A 26 1.28 -13.75 2.78
N TYR A 27 1.25 -12.89 3.80
CA TYR A 27 1.78 -11.53 3.74
C TYR A 27 3.31 -11.54 3.87
N LYS A 28 4.01 -11.11 2.81
CA LYS A 28 5.47 -10.99 2.82
C LYS A 28 5.86 -9.52 3.04
N PRO A 29 6.45 -9.16 4.20
CA PRO A 29 6.96 -7.81 4.42
C PRO A 29 8.13 -7.50 3.48
N LEU A 30 8.38 -6.22 3.24
CA LEU A 30 9.60 -5.79 2.56
C LEU A 30 10.75 -5.71 3.56
N THR A 31 11.94 -6.17 3.14
CA THR A 31 13.20 -6.00 3.88
C THR A 31 13.94 -4.71 3.50
N GLN A 32 13.70 -4.20 2.28
CA GLN A 32 14.31 -2.98 1.75
C GLN A 32 13.24 -2.13 1.07
N PRO A 33 13.36 -0.80 1.07
CA PRO A 33 12.40 0.07 0.39
C PRO A 33 12.43 -0.13 -1.14
N ARG A 34 11.25 -0.10 -1.77
CA ARG A 34 11.09 -0.18 -3.23
C ARG A 34 11.06 1.20 -3.87
N LYS A 35 11.35 1.21 -5.18
CA LYS A 35 11.21 2.38 -6.05
C LYS A 35 9.73 2.69 -6.28
N CYS A 36 9.34 3.93 -6.03
CA CYS A 36 8.01 4.44 -6.34
C CYS A 36 7.86 4.62 -7.86
N VAL A 37 6.70 4.24 -8.43
CA VAL A 37 6.43 4.44 -9.87
C VAL A 37 6.13 5.89 -10.24
N LYS A 38 5.80 6.76 -9.28
CA LYS A 38 5.50 8.19 -9.51
C LYS A 38 6.73 9.08 -9.36
N CYS A 39 7.35 9.10 -8.18
CA CYS A 39 8.52 9.95 -7.93
C CYS A 39 9.85 9.29 -8.28
N LEU A 40 9.86 8.00 -8.65
CA LEU A 40 11.06 7.23 -8.99
C LEU A 40 12.10 7.12 -7.87
N GLN A 41 11.77 7.52 -6.65
CA GLN A 41 12.63 7.41 -5.47
C GLN A 41 12.40 6.09 -4.72
N LYS A 42 13.41 5.58 -4.01
CA LYS A 42 13.32 4.38 -3.15
C LYS A 42 12.64 4.70 -1.81
N THR A 43 11.39 5.15 -1.86
CA THR A 43 10.64 5.65 -0.70
C THR A 43 9.48 4.76 -0.27
N VAL A 44 9.18 3.70 -1.03
CA VAL A 44 8.08 2.78 -0.71
C VAL A 44 8.52 1.81 0.37
N LYS A 45 8.00 1.99 1.59
CA LYS A 45 8.33 1.16 2.76
C LYS A 45 7.33 0.01 2.98
N ASP A 46 6.09 0.21 2.56
CA ASP A 46 5.01 -0.76 2.77
C ASP A 46 5.06 -1.91 1.76
N ALA A 47 4.66 -3.09 2.21
CA ALA A 47 4.64 -4.26 1.34
C ALA A 47 3.54 -4.17 0.29
N TYR A 48 3.87 -4.60 -0.93
CA TYR A 48 2.96 -4.58 -2.10
C TYR A 48 2.58 -3.20 -2.62
N TYR A 49 3.11 -2.12 -2.06
CA TYR A 49 2.87 -0.77 -2.56
C TYR A 49 3.78 -0.55 -3.78
N ILE A 50 3.27 0.16 -4.78
CA ILE A 50 4.02 0.58 -5.98
C ILE A 50 4.21 2.10 -6.00
N ILE A 51 3.34 2.84 -5.31
CA ILE A 51 3.39 4.29 -5.15
C ILE A 51 3.69 4.61 -3.69
N CYS A 52 4.51 5.64 -3.47
CA CYS A 52 4.86 6.15 -2.17
C CYS A 52 3.65 6.87 -1.52
N LYS A 53 3.48 6.81 -0.19
CA LYS A 53 2.41 7.52 0.52
C LYS A 53 2.27 9.00 0.12
N PRO A 54 3.35 9.82 0.08
CA PRO A 54 3.19 11.22 -0.32
C PRO A 54 2.75 11.37 -1.77
N CYS A 55 3.24 10.52 -2.67
CA CYS A 55 2.83 10.51 -4.08
C CYS A 55 1.35 10.14 -4.24
N ALA A 56 0.89 9.17 -3.48
CA ALA A 56 -0.50 8.73 -3.47
C ALA A 56 -1.43 9.80 -2.91
N LEU A 57 -1.03 10.46 -1.82
CA LEU A 57 -1.78 11.56 -1.20
C LEU A 57 -1.90 12.77 -2.14
N SER A 58 -0.79 13.19 -2.77
CA SER A 58 -0.79 14.32 -3.70
C SER A 58 -1.64 14.08 -4.95
N MET A 59 -1.81 12.82 -5.36
CA MET A 59 -2.56 12.47 -6.58
C MET A 59 -3.94 11.86 -6.29
N GLY A 60 -4.28 11.58 -5.03
CA GLY A 60 -5.52 10.89 -4.66
C GLY A 60 -5.62 9.46 -5.22
N VAL A 61 -4.52 8.73 -5.34
CA VAL A 61 -4.48 7.38 -5.95
C VAL A 61 -4.08 6.29 -4.97
N CYS A 62 -4.52 5.06 -5.23
CA CYS A 62 -4.17 3.89 -4.42
C CYS A 62 -2.65 3.60 -4.46
N CYS A 63 -2.03 3.46 -3.29
CA CYS A 63 -0.60 3.16 -3.15
C CYS A 63 -0.19 1.83 -3.80
N LYS A 64 -1.11 0.86 -3.90
CA LYS A 64 -0.84 -0.49 -4.41
C LYS A 64 -1.10 -0.64 -5.91
N CYS A 65 -2.21 -0.14 -6.42
CA CYS A 65 -2.59 -0.33 -7.83
C CYS A 65 -2.50 0.94 -8.68
N GLY A 66 -2.26 2.10 -8.07
CA GLY A 66 -2.15 3.38 -8.77
C GLY A 66 -3.42 3.91 -9.41
N LYS A 67 -4.58 3.32 -9.07
CA LYS A 67 -5.89 3.75 -9.54
C LYS A 67 -6.51 4.73 -8.54
N GLU A 68 -7.21 5.73 -9.04
CA GLU A 68 -8.05 6.71 -8.32
C GLU A 68 -9.37 6.14 -7.79
N LYS A 69 -9.47 4.81 -7.66
CA LYS A 69 -10.68 4.15 -7.18
C LYS A 69 -10.75 4.25 -5.66
N ASP A 70 -11.87 4.74 -5.13
CA ASP A 70 -12.31 4.70 -3.72
C ASP A 70 -11.15 4.45 -2.75
N VAL A 71 -10.19 5.38 -2.77
CA VAL A 71 -9.01 5.28 -1.92
C VAL A 71 -9.52 5.64 -0.54
N VAL A 72 -9.60 4.66 0.34
CA VAL A 72 -9.96 4.89 1.73
C VAL A 72 -8.75 5.56 2.37
N ILE A 73 -8.75 6.89 2.34
CA ILE A 73 -7.79 7.73 3.05
C ILE A 73 -8.44 8.00 4.42
N PRO A 74 -7.96 7.37 5.50
CA PRO A 74 -8.45 7.67 6.85
C PRO A 74 -7.97 9.04 7.34
#